data_AF-A0A382WBS9-F1
#
_entry.id   AF-A0A382WBS9-F1
#
_cell.length_a   1.000
_cell.length_b   1.000
_cell.length_c   1.000
_cell.angle_alpha   90.00
_cell.angle_beta   90.00
_cell.angle_gamma   90.00
#
_symmetry.space_group_name_H-M   'P 1'
#
loop_
_entity.id
_entity.type
_entity.pdbx_description
1 polymer ?
#
loop_
_entity_poly.entity_id
_entity_poly.type
_entity_poly.pdbx_seq_one_letter_code
_entity_poly.pdbx_strand_id
1 'polypeptide(L)'
;VAITDHDTTNGLEEALKTKRAYPDMTLIPGVELSADSKDTEMHLLGYFLDYEDDSFQKTLSKFREGRVGRAMTMVKKLSDLGVKL
;
A
#
# COMPACT_ATOMS: atom_id res chain seq x y z
N VAL A 1 2.97 10.74 14.27
CA VAL A 1 2.11 9.71 13.65
C VAL A 1 2.61 9.46 12.23
N ALA A 2 2.50 8.24 11.74
CA ALA A 2 2.74 7.91 10.33
C ALA A 2 1.53 7.14 9.79
N ILE A 3 1.18 7.39 8.53
CA ILE A 3 0.22 6.56 7.80
C ILE A 3 1.05 5.64 6.92
N THR A 4 0.82 4.35 7.02
CA THR A 4 1.59 3.30 6.32
C THR A 4 0.63 2.40 5.59
N ASP A 5 -0.05 2.94 4.58
CA ASP A 5 -1.00 2.17 3.79
C ASP A 5 -0.27 1.07 2.97
N HIS A 6 -1.00 0.00 2.70
CA HIS A 6 -0.45 -1.18 2.07
C HIS A 6 -0.16 -0.96 0.57
N ASP A 7 1.10 -1.07 0.17
CA ASP A 7 1.64 -0.89 -1.19
C ASP A 7 1.21 0.43 -1.86
N THR A 8 0.92 1.47 -1.07
CA THR A 8 0.42 2.74 -1.59
C THR A 8 0.74 3.91 -0.68
N THR A 9 0.85 5.08 -1.27
CA THR A 9 1.02 6.36 -0.56
C THR A 9 -0.13 7.33 -0.83
N ASN A 10 -1.21 6.86 -1.48
CA ASN A 10 -2.31 7.74 -1.93
C ASN A 10 -2.99 8.50 -0.78
N GLY A 11 -3.04 7.92 0.42
CA GLY A 11 -3.60 8.59 1.60
C GLY A 11 -2.73 9.72 2.16
N LEU A 12 -1.45 9.84 1.78
CA LEU A 12 -0.53 10.81 2.35
C LEU A 12 -0.91 12.26 2.00
N GLU A 13 -1.40 12.52 0.80
CA GLU A 13 -1.78 13.88 0.39
C GLU A 13 -2.95 14.41 1.25
N GLU A 14 -3.97 13.57 1.44
CA GLU A 14 -5.13 13.89 2.29
C GLU A 14 -4.70 14.07 3.76
N ALA A 15 -3.80 13.22 4.24
CA ALA A 15 -3.27 13.30 5.59
C ALA A 15 -2.45 14.58 5.83
N LEU A 16 -1.60 14.97 4.88
CA LEU A 16 -0.82 16.21 4.94
C LEU A 16 -1.73 17.45 4.88
N LYS A 17 -2.79 17.41 4.08
CA LYS A 17 -3.84 18.45 4.07
C LYS A 17 -4.51 18.55 5.45
N THR A 18 -4.92 17.42 6.03
CA THR A 18 -5.57 17.36 7.35
C THR A 18 -4.65 17.85 8.47
N LYS A 19 -3.36 17.48 8.42
CA LYS A 19 -2.34 17.91 9.38
C LYS A 19 -2.27 19.43 9.53
N ARG A 20 -2.62 20.22 8.52
CA ARG A 20 -2.61 21.69 8.59
C ARG A 20 -3.48 22.25 9.72
N ALA A 21 -4.52 21.53 10.13
CA ALA A 21 -5.36 21.91 11.27
C ALA A 21 -4.74 21.55 12.64
N TYR A 22 -3.65 20.79 12.67
CA TYR A 22 -3.00 20.26 13.88
C TYR A 22 -1.50 20.61 13.86
N PRO A 23 -1.12 21.88 14.15
CA PRO A 23 0.25 22.36 14.00
C PRO A 23 1.26 21.62 14.88
N ASP A 24 0.84 21.21 16.08
CA ASP A 24 1.68 20.52 17.07
C ASP A 24 1.87 19.02 16.79
N MET A 25 1.15 18.48 15.80
CA MET A 25 1.28 17.08 15.40
C MET A 25 2.35 16.91 14.33
N THR A 26 3.33 16.03 14.57
CA THR A 26 4.24 15.56 13.52
C THR A 26 3.59 14.42 12.74
N LEU A 27 3.41 14.62 11.44
CA LEU A 27 3.04 13.58 10.48
C LEU A 27 4.30 13.17 9.70
N ILE A 28 4.60 11.88 9.70
CA ILE A 28 5.72 11.28 8.96
C ILE A 28 5.13 10.53 7.76
N PRO A 29 5.52 10.84 6.51
CA PRO A 29 5.21 10.03 5.34
C PRO A 29 5.65 8.59 5.57
N GLY A 30 4.73 7.65 5.37
CA GLY A 30 4.95 6.22 5.60
C GLY A 30 4.34 5.36 4.50
N VAL A 31 4.77 4.11 4.45
CA VAL A 31 4.23 3.06 3.55
C VAL A 31 4.49 1.69 4.18
N GLU A 32 3.58 0.74 3.95
CA GLU A 32 3.80 -0.67 4.27
C GLU A 32 3.94 -1.45 2.96
N LEU A 33 5.12 -2.03 2.71
CA LEU A 33 5.42 -2.76 1.47
C LEU A 33 5.27 -4.27 1.71
N SER A 34 4.51 -4.94 0.85
CA SER A 34 4.61 -6.40 0.68
C SER A 34 6.03 -6.74 0.24
N ALA A 35 6.63 -7.74 0.89
CA ALA A 35 7.91 -8.30 0.50
C ALA A 35 7.90 -9.82 0.68
N ASP A 36 8.41 -10.53 -0.31
CA ASP A 36 8.57 -11.98 -0.24
C ASP A 36 10.01 -12.34 0.15
N SER A 37 10.13 -13.19 1.16
CA SER A 37 11.35 -13.97 1.42
C SER A 37 11.10 -15.42 1.01
N LYS A 38 12.17 -16.21 0.86
CA LYS A 38 12.08 -17.60 0.33
C LYS A 38 10.99 -18.45 0.98
N ASP A 39 10.79 -18.28 2.28
CA ASP A 39 9.91 -19.15 3.07
C ASP A 39 8.75 -18.40 3.74
N THR A 40 8.63 -17.07 3.54
CA THR A 40 7.61 -16.27 4.23
C THR A 40 7.30 -14.97 3.50
N GLU A 41 6.06 -14.53 3.65
CA GLU A 41 5.66 -13.15 3.40
C GLU A 41 6.12 -12.27 4.58
N MET A 42 6.61 -11.08 4.27
CA MET A 42 7.02 -10.07 5.24
C MET A 42 6.49 -8.71 4.82
N HIS A 43 6.23 -7.85 5.80
CA HIS A 43 5.82 -6.49 5.55
C HIS A 43 6.92 -5.54 6.01
N LEU A 44 7.31 -4.62 5.14
CA LEU A 44 8.37 -3.64 5.40
C LEU A 44 7.76 -2.26 5.60
N LEU A 45 8.01 -1.65 6.76
CA LEU A 45 7.61 -0.28 7.02
C LEU A 45 8.68 0.68 6.47
N GLY A 46 8.28 1.55 5.56
CA GLY A 46 9.09 2.67 5.08
C GLY A 46 8.65 3.97 5.74
N TYR A 47 9.62 4.81 6.13
CA TYR A 47 9.38 6.12 6.74
C TYR A 47 10.29 7.17 6.10
N PHE A 48 9.86 8.43 6.17
CA PHE A 48 10.62 9.57 5.62
C PHE A 48 10.92 9.42 4.12
N LEU A 49 10.01 8.78 3.39
CA LEU A 49 10.13 8.57 1.96
C LEU A 49 9.79 9.85 1.19
N ASP A 50 10.49 10.05 0.08
CA ASP A 50 10.03 10.90 -1.01
C ASP A 50 8.93 10.15 -1.76
N TYR A 51 7.68 10.36 -1.32
CA TYR A 51 6.53 9.67 -1.89
C TYR A 51 6.09 10.26 -3.24
N GLU A 52 6.69 11.36 -3.69
CA GLU A 52 6.44 11.94 -5.02
C GLU A 52 7.43 11.41 -6.08
N ASP A 53 8.41 10.59 -5.69
CA ASP A 53 9.35 9.96 -6.63
C ASP A 53 8.64 9.02 -7.62
N ASP A 54 8.75 9.34 -8.91
CA ASP A 54 8.10 8.61 -10.00
C ASP A 54 8.53 7.13 -10.08
N SER A 55 9.79 6.81 -9.78
CA SER A 55 10.30 5.44 -9.83
C SER A 55 9.69 4.58 -8.73
N PHE A 56 9.60 5.15 -7.53
CA PHE A 56 8.96 4.55 -6.38
C PHE A 56 7.45 4.36 -6.64
N GLN A 57 6.76 5.38 -7.15
CA GLN A 57 5.33 5.27 -7.51
C GLN A 57 5.06 4.20 -8.56
N LYS A 58 5.92 4.08 -9.58
CA LYS A 58 5.85 2.98 -10.58
C LYS A 58 6.04 1.61 -9.94
N THR A 59 6.91 1.49 -8.94
CA THR A 59 7.12 0.23 -8.22
C THR A 59 5.88 -0.15 -7.41
N LEU A 60 5.30 0.80 -6.67
CA LEU A 60 4.06 0.58 -5.93
C LEU A 60 2.88 0.22 -6.85
N SER A 61 2.80 0.81 -8.05
CA SER A 61 1.79 0.44 -9.05
C SER A 61 1.88 -1.04 -9.43
N LYS A 62 3.09 -1.55 -9.69
CA LYS A 62 3.31 -2.96 -10.03
C LYS A 62 2.86 -3.90 -8.91
N PHE A 63 3.09 -3.55 -7.64
CA PHE A 63 2.62 -4.34 -6.49
C PHE A 63 1.09 -4.43 -6.47
N ARG A 64 0.41 -3.29 -6.66
CA ARG A 64 -1.06 -3.23 -6.72
C ARG A 64 -1.63 -3.96 -7.93
N GLU A 65 -1.02 -3.85 -9.10
CA GLU A 65 -1.41 -4.59 -10.31
C GLU A 65 -1.31 -6.11 -10.08
N GLY A 66 -0.21 -6.58 -9.49
CA GLY A 66 -0.05 -7.98 -9.10
C GLY A 66 -1.13 -8.44 -8.12
N ARG A 67 -1.49 -7.59 -7.15
CA ARG A 67 -2.59 -7.86 -6.20
C ARG A 67 -3.94 -8.00 -6.90
N VAL A 68 -4.25 -7.15 -7.88
CA VAL A 68 -5.49 -7.25 -8.67
C VAL A 68 -5.53 -8.57 -9.46
N GLY A 69 -4.43 -8.96 -10.11
CA GLY A 69 -4.35 -10.23 -10.84
C GLY A 69 -4.56 -11.45 -9.93
N ARG A 70 -3.97 -11.42 -8.72
CA ARG A 70 -4.22 -12.46 -7.70
C ARG A 70 -5.68 -12.46 -7.24
N ALA A 71 -6.27 -11.30 -6.97
CA ALA A 71 -7.66 -11.17 -6.55
C ALA A 71 -8.63 -11.76 -7.59
N MET A 72 -8.44 -11.45 -8.87
CA MET A 72 -9.22 -12.03 -9.98
C MET A 72 -9.12 -13.56 -10.00
N THR A 73 -7.91 -14.11 -9.80
CA THR A 73 -7.69 -15.55 -9.74
C THR A 73 -8.40 -16.18 -8.54
N MET A 74 -8.37 -15.54 -7.37
CA MET A 74 -9.06 -16.00 -6.16
C MET A 74 -10.58 -16.00 -6.35
N VAL A 75 -11.14 -14.91 -6.89
CA VAL A 75 -12.57 -14.79 -7.22
C VAL A 75 -13.00 -15.90 -8.17
N LYS A 76 -12.23 -16.16 -9.22
CA LYS A 76 -12.51 -17.26 -10.16
C LYS A 76 -12.55 -18.62 -9.43
N LYS A 77 -11.54 -18.92 -8.62
CA LYS A 77 -11.49 -20.19 -7.87
C LYS A 77 -12.69 -20.36 -6.93
N LEU A 78 -13.10 -19.29 -6.24
CA LEU A 78 -14.28 -19.31 -5.38
C LEU A 78 -15.56 -19.57 -6.19
N SER A 79 -15.70 -18.91 -7.34
CA SER A 79 -16.83 -19.14 -8.25
C SER A 79 -16.87 -20.58 -8.78
N ASP A 80 -15.72 -21.16 -9.13
CA ASP A 80 -15.62 -22.56 -9.60
C ASP A 80 -16.02 -23.56 -8.48
N LEU A 81 -15.89 -23.17 -7.21
CA LEU A 81 -16.37 -23.92 -6.04
C LEU A 81 -17.85 -23.69 -5.71
N GLY A 82 -18.58 -22.92 -6.54
CA GLY A 82 -20.00 -22.63 -6.37
C GLY A 82 -20.31 -21.50 -5.38
N VAL A 83 -19.30 -20.76 -4.92
CA VAL A 83 -19.51 -19.55 -4.10
C VAL A 83 -20.04 -18.44 -4.99
N LYS A 84 -21.21 -17.90 -4.64
CA LYS A 84 -21.77 -16.71 -5.31
C LYS A 84 -21.12 -15.46 -4.71
N LEU A 85 -20.42 -14.71 -5.55
CA LEU A 85 -19.76 -13.44 -5.23
C LEU A 85 -20.50 -12.26 -5.85
#